data_AF-A0A355TSW2-F1
#
_entry.id   AF-A0A355TSW2-F1
#
_cell.length_a   1.000
_cell.length_b   1.000
_cell.length_c   1.000
_cell.angle_alpha   90.00
_cell.angle_beta   90.00
_cell.angle_gamma   90.00
#
_symmetry.space_group_name_H-M   'P 1'
#
loop_
_entity.id
_entity.type
_entity.pdbx_description
1 polymer ?
#
loop_
_entity_poly.entity_id
_entity_poly.type
_entity_poly.pdbx_seq_one_letter_code
_entity_poly.pdbx_strand_id
1 'polypeptide(L)' 'MNMQRGFRDKLEKYLDVKQTFQVIMDIKGQAEYDCCCFGVDKDEKLSDDRYMVFYN' A
#
# COMPACT_ATOMS: atom_id res chain seq x y z
N MET A 1 -3.85 4.86 -17.80
CA MET A 1 -5.03 4.45 -17.01
C MET A 1 -5.50 5.68 -16.25
N ASN A 2 -6.70 6.22 -16.56
CA ASN A 2 -7.22 7.42 -15.87
C ASN A 2 -8.02 6.97 -14.63
N MET A 3 -7.38 6.97 -13.47
CA MET A 3 -8.02 6.67 -12.18
C MET A 3 -8.69 7.94 -11.63
N GLN A 4 -10.02 7.99 -11.63
CA GLN A 4 -10.81 9.14 -11.11
C GLN A 4 -11.46 8.90 -9.74
N ARG A 5 -11.51 7.65 -9.26
CA ARG A 5 -12.01 7.26 -7.93
C ARG A 5 -11.26 6.02 -7.47
N GLY A 6 -11.01 5.91 -6.17
CA GLY A 6 -10.09 4.96 -5.54
C GLY A 6 -10.00 3.59 -6.20
N PHE A 7 -8.78 3.11 -6.41
CA PHE A 7 -8.49 1.81 -7.01
C PHE A 7 -8.05 0.85 -5.94
N ARG A 8 -8.72 -0.31 -5.87
CA ARG A 8 -8.35 -1.42 -4.99
C ARG A 8 -8.03 -2.61 -5.87
N ASP A 9 -6.81 -3.12 -5.75
CA ASP A 9 -6.41 -4.35 -6.41
C ASP A 9 -5.41 -5.13 -5.55
N LYS A 10 -5.13 -6.38 -5.93
CA LYS A 10 -4.20 -7.27 -5.23
C LYS A 10 -2.85 -7.31 -5.93
N LEU A 11 -1.77 -7.12 -5.16
CA LEU A 11 -0.39 -7.18 -5.66
C LEU A 11 -0.02 -8.55 -6.25
N GLU A 12 -0.62 -9.64 -5.76
CA GLU A 12 -0.40 -11.01 -6.25
C GLU A 12 -0.69 -11.21 -7.75
N LYS A 13 -1.45 -10.29 -8.36
CA LYS A 13 -1.71 -10.29 -9.81
C LYS A 13 -0.52 -9.78 -10.63
N TYR A 14 0.39 -9.06 -10.01
CA TYR A 14 1.46 -8.32 -10.69
C TYR A 14 2.86 -8.77 -10.26
N LEU A 15 3.02 -9.36 -9.08
CA LEU A 15 4.29 -9.83 -8.54
C LEU A 15 4.12 -11.02 -7.58
N ASP A 16 5.21 -11.76 -7.35
CA ASP A 16 5.26 -12.82 -6.35
C ASP A 16 5.42 -12.23 -4.95
N VAL A 17 4.32 -12.20 -4.20
CA VAL A 17 4.25 -11.64 -2.84
C VAL A 17 4.98 -12.47 -1.78
N LYS A 18 5.49 -13.67 -2.12
CA LYS A 18 6.30 -14.48 -1.22
C LYS A 18 7.77 -14.10 -1.21
N GLN A 19 8.19 -13.26 -2.16
CA GLN A 19 9.55 -12.74 -2.25
C GLN A 19 9.62 -11.32 -1.70
N THR A 20 10.82 -10.87 -1.37
CA THR A 20 11.03 -9.47 -1.00
C THR A 20 10.70 -8.58 -2.19
N PHE A 21 9.88 -7.56 -1.96
CA PHE A 21 9.51 -6.57 -2.96
C PHE A 21 9.65 -5.17 -2.39
N GLN A 22 9.72 -4.19 -3.29
CA GLN A 22 9.79 -2.78 -2.96
C GLN A 22 8.64 -2.04 -3.66
N VAL A 23 8.01 -1.12 -2.94
CA VAL A 23 7.07 -0.16 -3.52
C VAL A 23 7.79 1.19 -3.63
N ILE A 24 7.87 1.72 -4.84
CA ILE A 24 8.48 3.03 -5.13
C ILE A 24 7.38 3.95 -5.65
N MET A 25 7.24 5.11 -5.03
CA MET A 25 6.25 6.13 -5.43
C MET A 25 7.00 7.35 -5.96
N ASP A 26 6.75 7.71 -7.23
CA ASP A 26 7.22 8.94 -7.85
C ASP A 26 6.03 9.90 -7.97
N ILE A 27 6.00 10.92 -7.11
CA ILE A 27 4.91 11.89 -7.03
C ILE A 27 5.36 13.18 -7.74
N LYS A 28 4.53 13.65 -8.68
CA LYS A 28 4.78 14.89 -9.43
C LYS A 28 3.64 15.88 -9.22
N GLY A 29 3.99 17.11 -8.84
CA GLY A 29 3.04 18.19 -8.60
C GLY A 29 3.10 18.71 -7.16
N GLN A 30 2.12 19.53 -6.79
CA GLN A 30 2.05 20.19 -5.47
C GLN A 30 1.02 19.56 -4.52
N ALA A 31 0.43 18.42 -4.91
CA ALA A 31 -0.50 17.73 -4.03
C ALA A 31 0.26 17.02 -2.89
N GLU A 32 -0.28 17.10 -1.69
CA GLU A 32 0.17 16.31 -0.54
C GLU A 32 -0.46 14.91 -0.60
N TYR A 33 0.35 13.89 -0.37
CA TYR A 33 -0.07 12.50 -0.42
C TYR A 33 0.34 11.79 0.86
N ASP A 34 -0.65 11.26 1.57
CA ASP A 34 -0.40 10.33 2.67
C ASP A 34 -0.30 8.91 2.13
N CYS A 35 0.86 8.30 2.33
CA CYS A 35 1.11 6.93 1.93
C CYS A 35 1.25 6.06 3.17
N CYS A 36 0.41 5.03 3.25
CA CYS A 36 0.32 4.15 4.41
C CYS A 36 0.28 2.68 4.01
N CYS A 37 0.85 1.83 4.85
CA CYS A 37 0.90 0.39 4.70
C CYS A 37 0.50 -0.26 6.03
N PHE A 38 -0.34 -1.28 5.96
CA PHE A 38 -0.90 -1.96 7.12
C PHE A 38 -0.71 -3.46 6.99
N GLY A 39 0.00 -4.07 7.95
CA GLY A 39 -0.01 -5.51 8.12
C GLY A 39 -1.31 -5.96 8.77
N VAL A 40 -2.12 -6.72 8.04
CA VAL A 40 -3.39 -7.26 8.53
C VAL A 40 -3.27 -8.74 8.89
N ASP A 41 -4.11 -9.19 9.81
CA ASP A 41 -4.22 -10.60 10.20
C ASP A 41 -5.15 -11.38 9.25
N LYS A 42 -5.38 -12.65 9.58
CA LYS A 42 -6.26 -13.56 8.82
C LYS A 42 -7.73 -13.14 8.82
N ASP A 43 -8.15 -12.28 9.75
CA ASP A 43 -9.53 -11.79 9.90
C ASP A 43 -9.68 -10.38 9.28
N GLU A 44 -8.71 -9.96 8.46
CA GLU A 44 -8.60 -8.65 7.82
C GLU A 44 -8.56 -7.46 8.80
N LYS A 45 -8.17 -7.72 10.06
CA LYS A 45 -7.95 -6.67 11.06
C LYS A 45 -6.49 -6.26 11.08
N LEU A 46 -6.21 -5.08 11.61
CA LEU A 46 -4.83 -4.68 11.88
C LEU A 46 -4.18 -5.73 12.79
N SER A 47 -3.10 -6.34 12.31
CA SER A 47 -2.44 -7.46 12.99
C SER A 47 -1.77 -7.00 14.28
N ASP A 48 -1.14 -5.82 14.23
CA ASP A 48 -0.44 -5.17 15.34
C ASP A 48 -0.18 -3.70 14.97
N ASP A 49 -0.21 -2.79 15.94
CA ASP A 49 0.11 -1.38 15.71
C ASP A 49 1.52 -1.18 15.14
N ARG A 50 2.45 -2.10 15.45
CA ARG A 50 3.81 -2.13 14.88
C ARG A 50 3.84 -2.37 13.36
N TYR A 51 2.76 -2.88 12.79
CA TYR A 51 2.62 -3.07 11.34
C TYR A 51 1.81 -1.95 10.67
N MET A 52 1.52 -0.86 11.39
CA MET A 52 1.15 0.42 10.78
C MET A 52 2.43 1.13 10.36
N VAL A 53 2.75 1.09 9.06
CA VAL A 53 3.81 1.92 8.49
C VAL A 53 3.15 3.13 7.83
N PHE A 54 3.30 4.27 8.47
CA PHE A 54 2.93 5.57 7.93
C PHE A 54 4.20 6.41 7.82
N TYR A 55 4.26 7.27 6.79
CA TYR A 55 5.21 8.37 6.79
C TYR A 55 4.70 9.36 7.84
N ASN A 56 5.39 9.46 8.98
CA ASN A 56 5.28 10.62 9.87
C ASN A 56 6.61 11.35 9.80
#